data_AF-A0A2S6R2Z1-F1
#
_entry.id   AF-A0A2S6R2Z1-F1
#
_cell.length_a   1.000
_cell.length_b   1.000
_cell.length_c   1.000
_cell.angle_alpha   90.00
_cell.angle_beta   90.00
_cell.angle_gamma   90.00
#
_symmetry.space_group_name_H-M   'P 1'
#
loop_
_entity.id
_entity.type
_entity.pdbx_description
1 polymer ?
#
loop_
_entity_poly.entity_id
_entity_poly.type
_entity_poly.pdbx_seq_one_letter_code
_entity_poly.pdbx_strand_id
1 'polypeptide(L)'
;MLWRKDAVLQAFSNPNGTRLACIIKDMRVNFPIRAFIAVSLVAAVLGFSFSTVQAEQGGLPVSEICERHIAEAEKYLDIPSQLLLAIAMVESGVWNAARDRSTAWPWTVYAQQQGRRFASKAEALARVR
;
A
#
# COMPACT_ATOMS: atom_id res chain seq x y z
N MET A 1 11.14 22.84 -23.64
CA MET A 1 10.39 21.58 -23.64
C MET A 1 9.52 21.56 -22.39
N LEU A 2 8.31 22.11 -22.51
CA LEU A 2 7.37 22.34 -21.41
C LEU A 2 6.40 21.16 -21.34
N TRP A 3 6.47 20.39 -20.26
CA TRP A 3 5.61 19.24 -20.00
C TRP A 3 4.15 19.68 -19.74
N ARG A 4 3.23 19.17 -20.56
CA ARG A 4 1.78 19.41 -20.51
C ARG A 4 1.13 18.41 -19.53
N LYS A 5 0.54 18.90 -18.42
CA LYS A 5 0.04 18.08 -17.29
C LYS A 5 -1.47 17.78 -17.35
N ASP A 6 -2.15 18.14 -18.42
CA ASP A 6 -3.61 18.42 -18.31
C ASP A 6 -4.51 17.30 -18.88
N ALA A 7 -3.95 16.18 -19.34
CA ALA A 7 -4.72 15.16 -20.07
C ALA A 7 -5.44 14.12 -19.18
N VAL A 8 -5.12 14.05 -17.88
CA VAL A 8 -5.60 12.94 -17.01
C VAL A 8 -6.91 13.26 -16.29
N LEU A 9 -7.32 14.53 -16.20
CA LEU A 9 -8.45 14.95 -15.36
C LEU A 9 -9.84 14.97 -16.04
N GLN A 10 -9.95 14.58 -17.31
CA GLN A 10 -11.25 14.57 -18.03
C GLN A 10 -11.93 13.20 -18.14
N ALA A 11 -11.35 12.13 -17.58
CA ALA A 11 -11.91 10.77 -17.68
C ALA A 11 -12.92 10.38 -16.58
N PHE A 12 -13.20 11.24 -15.58
CA PHE A 12 -14.05 10.94 -14.43
C PHE A 12 -15.44 11.62 -14.44
N SER A 13 -15.97 11.95 -15.62
CA SER A 13 -17.35 12.45 -15.75
C SER A 13 -18.17 11.51 -16.64
N ASN A 14 -18.89 10.57 -16.04
CA ASN A 14 -20.10 10.02 -16.65
C ASN A 14 -21.23 9.95 -15.60
N PRO A 15 -22.22 10.85 -15.69
CA PRO A 15 -23.40 10.87 -14.83
C PRO A 15 -24.56 10.19 -15.55
N ASN A 16 -24.91 8.95 -15.21
CA ASN A 16 -26.20 8.36 -15.60
C ASN A 16 -26.50 7.09 -14.80
N GLY A 17 -27.62 7.06 -14.07
CA GLY A 17 -28.09 5.81 -13.46
C GLY A 17 -29.09 5.92 -12.32
N THR A 18 -29.97 6.92 -12.34
CA THR A 18 -31.19 7.00 -11.53
C THR A 18 -32.04 5.72 -11.67
N ARG A 19 -31.83 4.72 -10.80
CA ARG A 19 -32.63 3.47 -10.75
C ARG A 19 -32.96 2.94 -9.35
N LEU A 20 -32.85 3.76 -8.31
CA LEU A 20 -33.22 3.33 -6.94
C LEU A 20 -34.49 4.00 -6.39
N ALA A 21 -35.09 4.94 -7.13
CA ALA A 21 -36.20 5.75 -6.64
C ALA A 21 -37.58 5.03 -6.63
N CYS A 22 -37.74 3.84 -7.22
CA CYS A 22 -39.05 3.19 -7.33
C CYS A 22 -39.34 2.09 -6.30
N ILE A 23 -38.38 1.63 -5.49
CA ILE A 23 -38.64 0.47 -4.59
C ILE A 23 -39.21 0.88 -3.22
N ILE A 24 -39.05 2.14 -2.80
CA ILE A 24 -39.32 2.53 -1.41
C ILE A 24 -40.82 2.79 -1.11
N LYS A 25 -41.72 2.78 -2.10
CA LYS A 25 -43.08 3.29 -1.90
C LYS A 25 -44.11 2.33 -1.27
N ASP A 26 -43.84 1.03 -1.14
CA ASP A 26 -44.89 0.05 -0.77
C ASP A 26 -44.62 -0.81 0.47
N MET A 27 -44.19 -0.21 1.58
CA MET A 27 -44.23 -0.91 2.87
C MET A 27 -44.80 -0.05 3.99
N ARG A 28 -46.13 -0.01 4.06
CA ARG A 28 -46.87 0.40 5.26
C ARG A 28 -47.88 -0.67 5.63
N VAL A 29 -47.49 -1.62 6.48
CA VAL A 29 -48.46 -2.47 7.19
C VAL A 29 -47.99 -2.78 8.61
N ASN A 30 -48.55 -2.04 9.56
CA ASN A 30 -48.73 -2.27 11.00
C ASN A 30 -47.92 -3.41 11.67
N PHE A 31 -46.66 -3.14 12.00
CA PHE A 31 -45.88 -3.91 12.97
C PHE A 31 -45.29 -2.92 13.98
N PRO A 32 -45.23 -3.18 15.31
CA PRO A 32 -44.86 -2.17 16.32
C PRO A 32 -43.49 -1.53 16.03
N ILE A 33 -43.55 -0.35 15.40
CA ILE A 33 -42.41 0.41 14.87
C ILE A 33 -41.37 0.67 15.98
N ARG A 34 -41.83 0.81 17.24
CA ARG A 34 -40.96 1.01 18.41
C ARG A 34 -40.07 -0.19 18.72
N ALA A 35 -40.58 -1.42 18.56
CA ALA A 35 -39.81 -2.63 18.82
C ALA A 35 -38.77 -2.87 17.72
N PHE A 36 -39.14 -2.64 16.46
CA PHE A 36 -38.21 -2.75 15.34
C PHE A 36 -37.08 -1.70 15.39
N ILE A 37 -37.40 -0.45 15.74
CA ILE A 37 -36.38 0.61 15.86
C ILE A 37 -35.41 0.26 17.00
N ALA A 38 -35.90 -0.17 18.17
CA ALA A 38 -35.03 -0.50 19.31
C ALA A 38 -34.11 -1.71 19.00
N VAL A 39 -34.63 -2.76 18.37
CA VAL A 39 -33.85 -3.94 17.98
C VAL A 39 -32.82 -3.59 16.90
N SER A 40 -33.19 -2.80 15.88
CA SER A 40 -32.23 -2.34 14.86
C SER A 40 -31.14 -1.44 15.43
N LEU A 41 -31.47 -0.58 16.41
CA LEU A 41 -30.50 0.32 17.02
C LEU A 41 -29.51 -0.46 17.92
N VAL A 42 -29.99 -1.44 18.67
CA VAL A 42 -29.13 -2.35 19.46
C VAL A 42 -28.27 -3.25 18.56
N ALA A 43 -28.83 -3.78 17.48
CA ALA A 43 -28.07 -4.57 16.49
C ALA A 43 -27.00 -3.74 15.77
N ALA A 44 -27.28 -2.47 15.46
CA ALA A 44 -26.30 -1.56 14.87
C ALA A 44 -25.15 -1.22 15.84
N VAL A 45 -25.44 -1.04 17.13
CA VAL A 45 -24.41 -0.77 18.16
C VAL A 45 -23.54 -2.01 18.43
N LEU A 46 -24.13 -3.21 18.41
CA LEU A 46 -23.39 -4.47 18.62
C LEU A 46 -22.64 -4.95 17.35
N GLY A 47 -23.11 -4.61 16.15
CA GLY A 47 -22.46 -4.99 14.89
C GLY A 47 -21.25 -4.15 14.51
N PHE A 48 -21.04 -2.98 15.12
CA PHE A 48 -19.99 -2.03 14.72
C PHE A 48 -18.58 -2.38 15.25
N SER A 49 -18.46 -3.29 16.23
CA SER A 49 -17.19 -3.51 16.94
C SER A 49 -16.24 -4.54 16.28
N PHE A 50 -16.60 -5.13 15.14
CA PHE A 50 -15.77 -6.15 14.47
C PHE A 50 -15.33 -5.72 13.07
N SER A 51 -14.80 -4.49 12.93
CA SER A 51 -13.91 -4.21 11.80
C SER A 51 -12.52 -4.71 12.18
N THR A 52 -12.20 -5.97 11.81
CA THR A 52 -10.83 -6.44 11.80
C THR A 52 -10.10 -5.67 10.70
N VAL A 53 -9.33 -4.64 11.07
CA VAL A 53 -8.34 -4.05 10.17
C VAL A 53 -7.28 -5.11 9.95
N GLN A 54 -7.47 -5.91 8.90
CA GLN A 54 -6.44 -6.78 8.38
C GLN A 54 -5.39 -5.85 7.77
N ALA A 55 -4.30 -5.61 8.48
CA ALA A 55 -3.12 -5.04 7.85
C ALA A 55 -2.74 -5.99 6.72
N GLU A 56 -2.95 -5.55 5.48
CA GLU A 56 -2.61 -6.33 4.30
C GLU A 56 -1.10 -6.60 4.36
N GLN A 57 -0.73 -7.79 4.80
CA GLN A 57 0.63 -8.32 4.63
C GLN A 57 0.85 -8.74 3.16
N GLY A 58 0.29 -7.98 2.21
CA GLY A 58 0.55 -8.07 0.77
C GLY A 58 1.79 -7.28 0.37
N GLY A 59 2.72 -7.10 1.30
CA GLY A 59 4.01 -6.48 1.03
C GLY A 59 4.93 -7.46 0.31
N LEU A 60 5.71 -6.96 -0.65
CA LEU A 60 6.77 -7.75 -1.27
C LEU A 60 7.72 -8.29 -0.20
N PRO A 61 8.30 -9.49 -0.40
CA PRO A 61 9.33 -9.99 0.48
C PRO A 61 10.48 -8.98 0.55
N VAL A 62 11.10 -8.83 1.74
CA VAL A 62 12.10 -7.79 2.01
C VAL A 62 13.23 -7.78 0.97
N SER A 63 13.64 -8.96 0.49
CA SER A 63 14.67 -9.12 -0.53
C SER A 63 14.31 -8.56 -1.91
N GLU A 64 13.03 -8.32 -2.20
CA GLU A 64 12.55 -7.81 -3.49
C GLU A 64 12.24 -6.32 -3.48
N ILE A 65 12.14 -5.71 -2.29
CA ILE A 65 11.81 -4.28 -2.15
C ILE A 65 12.80 -3.42 -2.94
N CYS A 66 14.10 -3.67 -2.80
CA CYS A 66 15.14 -2.94 -3.50
C CYS A 66 15.09 -3.18 -5.01
N GLU A 67 15.03 -4.44 -5.46
CA GLU A 67 15.05 -4.78 -6.88
C GLU A 67 13.88 -4.13 -7.64
N ARG A 68 12.66 -4.17 -7.07
CA ARG A 68 11.50 -3.52 -7.68
C ARG A 68 11.69 -2.02 -7.80
N HIS A 69 12.06 -1.34 -6.72
CA HIS A 69 12.21 0.12 -6.73
C HIS A 69 13.38 0.58 -7.61
N ILE A 70 14.44 -0.21 -7.70
CA ILE A 70 15.55 0.02 -8.63
C ILE A 70 15.06 -0.07 -10.08
N ALA A 71 14.33 -1.12 -10.46
CA ALA A 71 13.81 -1.26 -11.82
C ALA A 71 12.84 -0.13 -12.19
N GLU A 72 12.01 0.30 -11.25
CA GLU A 72 11.12 1.45 -11.42
C GLU A 72 11.90 2.77 -11.60
N ALA A 73 12.93 2.98 -10.79
CA ALA A 73 13.80 4.16 -10.88
C ALA A 73 14.60 4.19 -12.19
N GLU A 74 15.16 3.06 -12.61
CA GLU A 74 15.90 2.95 -13.88
C GLU A 74 15.00 3.32 -15.06
N LYS A 75 13.78 2.80 -15.10
CA LYS A 75 12.79 3.14 -16.13
C LYS A 75 12.36 4.61 -16.07
N TYR A 76 12.10 5.14 -14.87
CA TYR A 76 11.63 6.50 -14.69
C TYR A 76 12.69 7.56 -15.06
N LEU A 77 13.97 7.25 -14.81
CA LEU A 77 15.09 8.15 -15.03
C LEU A 77 15.86 7.89 -16.33
N ASP A 78 15.41 6.94 -17.16
CA ASP A 78 16.10 6.51 -18.39
C ASP A 78 17.56 6.07 -18.15
N ILE A 79 17.78 5.36 -17.03
CA ILE A 79 19.08 4.78 -16.68
C ILE A 79 19.16 3.38 -17.32
N PRO A 80 20.32 2.97 -17.87
CA PRO A 80 20.50 1.62 -18.40
C PRO A 80 20.09 0.55 -17.39
N SER A 81 19.38 -0.47 -17.87
CA SER A 81 18.89 -1.53 -17.01
C SER A 81 20.02 -2.22 -16.26
N GLN A 82 19.74 -2.60 -15.01
CA GLN A 82 20.66 -3.27 -14.09
C GLN A 82 21.86 -2.45 -13.60
N LEU A 83 22.05 -1.21 -14.06
CA LEU A 83 23.15 -0.37 -13.57
C LEU A 83 23.01 -0.04 -12.09
N LEU A 84 21.83 0.44 -11.68
CA LEU A 84 21.57 0.75 -10.27
C LEU A 84 21.47 -0.53 -9.44
N LEU A 85 21.03 -1.64 -10.04
CA LEU A 85 21.04 -2.94 -9.37
C LEU A 85 22.47 -3.37 -9.04
N ALA A 86 23.40 -3.27 -10.00
CA ALA A 86 24.80 -3.62 -9.78
C ALA A 86 25.42 -2.77 -8.66
N ILE A 87 25.16 -1.46 -8.65
CA ILE A 87 25.61 -0.56 -7.57
C ILE A 87 25.02 -0.97 -6.23
N ALA A 88 23.71 -1.20 -6.16
CA ALA A 88 23.04 -1.60 -4.93
C ALA A 88 23.58 -2.93 -4.38
N MET A 89 23.95 -3.87 -5.25
CA MET A 89 24.57 -5.14 -4.87
C MET A 89 25.94 -4.94 -4.23
N VAL A 90 26.76 -4.03 -4.74
CA VAL A 90 28.08 -3.70 -4.17
C VAL A 90 27.93 -2.98 -2.83
N GLU A 91 27.04 -1.99 -2.76
CA GLU A 91 26.89 -1.14 -1.57
C GLU A 91 26.15 -1.82 -0.41
N SER A 92 25.18 -2.67 -0.72
CA SER A 92 24.20 -3.17 0.27
C SER A 92 23.86 -4.65 0.12
N GLY A 93 24.59 -5.39 -0.70
CA GLY A 93 24.36 -6.81 -0.93
C GLY A 93 24.47 -7.65 0.35
N VAL A 94 23.54 -8.59 0.50
CA VAL A 94 23.50 -9.62 1.55
C VAL A 94 23.14 -10.96 0.93
N TRP A 95 23.83 -12.03 1.33
CA TRP A 95 23.51 -13.39 0.91
C TRP A 95 22.10 -13.78 1.36
N ASN A 96 21.25 -14.17 0.41
CA ASN A 96 19.91 -14.66 0.68
C ASN A 96 19.85 -16.16 0.33
N ALA A 97 19.89 -17.00 1.37
CA ALA A 97 19.85 -18.46 1.22
C ALA A 97 18.56 -18.96 0.56
N ALA A 98 17.42 -18.29 0.76
CA ALA A 98 16.15 -18.70 0.16
C ALA A 98 16.12 -18.49 -1.36
N ARG A 99 16.95 -17.58 -1.89
CA ARG A 99 17.06 -17.28 -3.32
C ARG A 99 18.36 -17.77 -3.95
N ASP A 100 19.23 -18.40 -3.15
CA ASP A 100 20.57 -18.83 -3.54
C ASP A 100 21.39 -17.74 -4.26
N ARG A 101 21.24 -16.49 -3.81
CA ARG A 101 21.97 -15.35 -4.38
C ARG A 101 22.05 -14.20 -3.38
N SER A 102 22.98 -13.29 -3.61
CA SER A 102 22.99 -12.01 -2.90
C SER A 102 21.83 -11.12 -3.38
N THR A 103 21.21 -10.39 -2.47
CA THR A 103 20.19 -9.37 -2.74
C THR A 103 20.50 -8.07 -1.99
N ALA A 104 20.18 -6.92 -2.59
CA ALA A 104 20.35 -5.63 -1.93
C ALA A 104 19.43 -5.50 -0.69
N TRP A 105 19.99 -5.06 0.44
CA TRP A 105 19.27 -4.97 1.71
C TRP A 105 18.77 -3.55 1.98
N PRO A 106 17.44 -3.34 2.11
CA PRO A 106 16.85 -2.00 2.11
C PRO A 106 17.24 -1.16 3.32
N TRP A 107 17.64 -1.80 4.42
CA TRP A 107 17.88 -1.16 5.71
C TRP A 107 19.39 -1.15 6.04
N THR A 108 20.18 -0.96 4.99
CA THR A 108 21.61 -0.69 5.08
C THR A 108 21.82 0.81 5.23
N VAL A 109 22.55 1.22 6.25
CA VAL A 109 22.90 2.62 6.52
C VAL A 109 24.41 2.74 6.51
N TYR A 110 24.91 3.70 5.73
CA TYR A 110 26.31 4.11 5.76
C TYR A 110 26.43 5.42 6.55
N ALA A 111 27.08 5.38 7.72
CA ALA A 111 27.29 6.57 8.56
C ALA A 111 28.62 6.46 9.29
N GLN A 112 29.31 7.60 9.49
CA GLN A 112 30.60 7.65 10.21
C GLN A 112 31.66 6.67 9.63
N GLN A 113 31.71 6.55 8.31
CA GLN A 113 32.58 5.59 7.59
C GLN A 113 32.33 4.12 7.93
N GLN A 114 31.15 3.78 8.46
CA GLN A 114 30.76 2.42 8.79
C GLN A 114 29.42 2.07 8.15
N GLY A 115 29.39 0.99 7.38
CA GLY A 115 28.17 0.37 6.88
C GLY A 115 27.57 -0.56 7.92
N ARG A 116 26.31 -0.33 8.31
CA ARG A 116 25.55 -1.20 9.22
C ARG A 116 24.26 -1.65 8.55
N ARG A 117 23.88 -2.90 8.80
CA ARG A 117 22.65 -3.51 8.29
C ARG A 117 21.71 -3.75 9.46
N PHE A 118 20.44 -3.41 9.27
CA PHE A 118 19.43 -3.51 10.33
C PHE A 118 18.33 -4.49 9.96
N ALA A 119 17.73 -5.11 10.98
CA ALA A 119 16.68 -6.10 10.80
C ALA A 119 15.31 -5.44 10.63
N SER A 120 15.13 -4.17 11.04
CA SER A 120 13.90 -3.40 10.88
C SER A 120 14.14 -1.99 10.30
N LYS A 121 13.16 -1.44 9.54
CA LYS A 121 13.17 -0.02 9.15
C LYS A 121 13.25 0.88 10.38
N ALA A 122 12.55 0.50 11.45
CA ALA A 122 12.53 1.24 12.70
C ALA A 122 13.93 1.30 13.35
N GLU A 123 14.65 0.18 13.35
CA GLU A 123 16.02 0.08 13.87
C GLU A 123 17.00 0.91 13.04
N ALA A 124 16.89 0.85 11.70
CA ALA A 124 17.69 1.71 10.82
C ALA A 124 17.45 3.20 11.09
N LEU A 125 16.18 3.60 11.26
CA LEU A 125 15.83 4.99 11.57
C LEU A 125 16.32 5.41 12.96
N ALA A 126 16.27 4.52 13.95
CA ALA A 126 16.79 4.80 15.28
C ALA A 126 18.31 5.07 15.28
N ARG A 127 19.05 4.53 14.30
CA ARG A 127 20.49 4.76 14.17
C ARG A 127 20.86 6.13 13.60
N VAL A 128 19.99 6.71 12.77
CA VAL A 128 20.27 7.91 11.95
C VAL A 128 19.70 9.20 12.58
N ARG A 129 18.82 9.08 13.57
CA ARG A 129 18.35 10.24 14.36
C ARG A 129 19.43 10.73 15.31
#